data_AF-A0A0F9PN55-F1
#
_entry.id   AF-A0A0F9PN55-F1
#
_cell.length_a   1.000
_cell.length_b   1.000
_cell.length_c   1.000
_cell.angle_alpha   90.00
_cell.angle_beta   90.00
_cell.angle_gamma   90.00
#
_symmetry.space_group_name_H-M   'P 1'
#
loop_
_entity.id
_entity.type
_entity.pdbx_description
1 polymer ?
#
loop_
_entity_poly.entity_id
_entity_poly.type
_entity_poly.pdbx_seq_one_letter_code
_entity_poly.pdbx_strand_id
1 'polypeptide(L)'
;MDLFVAMTWLSFCARRSGPEWKTGYPGVPSRTPQEIEGVVDHSMEGPLSAAYSVLDGPRQVSWTFSIPKVGEPVQHYSLENIPWHAGLPGDRRQDTSLIGNLTLIGKEHEGVEGEPWTENQLFWSAKIDVACRAL
;
A
#
# COMPACT_ATOMS: atom_id res chain seq x y z
N MET A 1 9.14 13.88 -26.45
CA MET A 1 9.64 14.46 -25.19
C MET A 1 9.39 13.38 -24.16
N ASP A 2 10.40 12.56 -23.90
CA ASP A 2 10.26 11.38 -23.04
C ASP A 2 10.08 11.85 -21.61
N LEU A 3 8.84 11.77 -21.14
CA LEU A 3 8.52 11.86 -19.73
C LEU A 3 9.14 10.63 -19.07
N PHE A 4 10.29 10.81 -18.42
CA PHE A 4 10.72 9.91 -17.36
C PHE A 4 9.63 9.94 -16.29
N VAL A 5 8.64 9.05 -16.43
CA VAL A 5 7.82 8.64 -15.28
C VAL A 5 8.80 7.91 -14.39
N ALA A 6 9.37 8.63 -13.41
CA ALA A 6 10.11 8.01 -12.35
C ALA A 6 9.13 7.06 -11.67
N MET A 7 9.16 5.76 -12.00
CA MET A 7 8.32 4.79 -11.29
C MET A 7 8.71 4.91 -9.83
N THR A 8 7.77 5.35 -8.98
CA THR A 8 8.03 5.72 -7.58
C THR A 8 8.20 4.48 -6.69
N TRP A 9 9.13 3.62 -7.06
CA TRP A 9 9.66 2.55 -6.23
C TRP A 9 10.69 3.15 -5.29
N LEU A 10 10.41 3.10 -3.99
CA LEU A 10 11.31 3.62 -2.98
C LEU A 10 12.56 2.72 -2.93
N SER A 11 13.73 3.31 -3.12
CA SER A 11 15.02 2.58 -3.26
C SER A 11 15.42 1.77 -2.02
N PHE A 12 14.77 1.99 -0.88
CA PHE A 12 14.99 1.29 0.37
C PHE A 12 13.95 0.19 0.64
N CYS A 13 13.03 -0.07 -0.29
CA CYS A 13 12.08 -1.17 -0.19
C CYS A 13 12.54 -2.35 -1.05
N ALA A 14 12.35 -3.57 -0.54
CA ALA A 14 12.35 -4.76 -1.39
C ALA A 14 11.21 -4.62 -2.41
N ARG A 15 11.46 -5.01 -3.66
CA ARG A 15 10.42 -5.05 -4.69
C ARG A 15 9.81 -6.45 -4.78
N ARG A 16 8.50 -6.55 -4.60
CA ARG A 16 7.70 -7.75 -4.91
C ARG A 16 6.40 -7.32 -5.57
N SER A 17 6.37 -7.26 -6.90
CA SER A 17 5.17 -6.83 -7.62
C SER A 17 3.94 -7.65 -7.22
N GLY A 18 2.84 -6.97 -6.90
CA GLY A 18 1.53 -7.63 -6.80
C GLY A 18 0.91 -7.88 -8.18
N PRO A 19 -0.22 -8.60 -8.27
CA PRO A 19 -0.92 -8.80 -9.54
C PRO A 19 -1.37 -7.48 -10.18
N GLU A 20 -1.10 -7.31 -11.48
CA GLU A 20 -1.42 -6.07 -12.23
C GLU A 20 -2.91 -5.72 -12.23
N TRP A 21 -3.79 -6.72 -12.11
CA TRP A 21 -5.24 -6.52 -12.12
C TRP A 21 -5.81 -6.02 -10.78
N LYS A 22 -5.02 -5.98 -9.72
CA LYS A 22 -5.45 -5.55 -8.37
C LYS A 22 -5.12 -4.09 -8.07
N THR A 23 -5.38 -3.21 -9.03
CA THR A 23 -5.20 -1.77 -8.87
C THR A 23 -6.11 -1.02 -9.82
N GLY A 24 -6.43 0.21 -9.47
CA GLY A 24 -7.17 1.14 -10.31
C GLY A 24 -8.67 0.87 -10.32
N TYR A 25 -9.37 1.75 -11.01
CA TYR A 25 -10.82 1.73 -11.20
C TYR A 25 -11.16 2.05 -12.66
N PRO A 26 -12.35 1.65 -13.16
CA PRO A 26 -12.84 2.10 -14.45
C PRO A 26 -12.82 3.64 -14.54
N GLY A 27 -12.11 4.18 -15.54
CA GLY A 27 -11.94 5.62 -15.73
C GLY A 27 -10.84 6.27 -14.86
N VAL A 28 -10.31 5.58 -13.85
CA VAL A 28 -9.23 6.06 -12.97
C VAL A 28 -8.21 4.92 -12.74
N PRO A 29 -7.38 4.59 -13.75
CA PRO A 29 -6.45 3.45 -13.67
C PRO A 29 -5.25 3.69 -12.74
N SER A 30 -4.90 4.96 -12.51
CA SER A 30 -3.78 5.42 -11.70
C SER A 30 -4.04 6.85 -11.21
N ARG A 31 -3.17 7.32 -10.31
CA ARG A 31 -3.12 8.71 -9.83
C ARG A 31 -1.75 9.32 -10.07
N THR A 32 -1.65 10.63 -9.92
CA THR A 32 -0.40 11.39 -9.88
C THR A 32 0.11 11.51 -8.45
N PRO A 33 1.43 11.74 -8.23
CA PRO A 33 1.95 11.96 -6.88
C PRO A 33 1.28 13.12 -6.12
N GLN A 34 0.83 14.16 -6.83
CA GLN A 34 0.14 15.32 -6.23
C GLN A 34 -1.25 15.00 -5.69
N GLU A 35 -1.85 13.88 -6.10
CA GLU A 35 -3.15 13.40 -5.61
C GLU A 35 -3.00 12.51 -4.37
N ILE A 36 -1.77 12.23 -3.91
CA ILE A 36 -1.50 11.49 -2.68
C ILE A 36 -1.60 12.45 -1.49
N GLU A 37 -2.62 12.26 -0.66
CA GLU A 37 -2.91 13.11 0.51
C GLU A 37 -2.26 12.57 1.80
N GLY A 38 -1.83 11.31 1.80
CA GLY A 38 -1.17 10.71 2.95
C GLY A 38 -1.06 9.19 2.87
N VAL A 39 -0.92 8.60 4.04
CA VAL A 39 -0.75 7.16 4.24
C VAL A 39 -1.82 6.67 5.21
N VAL A 40 -2.15 5.39 5.12
CA VAL A 40 -2.97 4.70 6.11
C VAL A 40 -2.28 3.41 6.54
N ASP A 41 -2.22 3.23 7.85
CA ASP A 41 -1.65 2.07 8.50
C ASP A 41 -2.72 1.03 8.80
N HIS A 42 -2.45 -0.21 8.39
CA HIS A 42 -3.30 -1.36 8.63
C HIS A 42 -2.53 -2.43 9.41
N SER A 43 -3.29 -3.24 10.14
CA SER A 43 -2.85 -4.55 10.59
C SER A 43 -3.16 -5.57 9.50
N MET A 44 -2.16 -6.36 9.14
CA MET A 44 -2.25 -7.40 8.13
C MET A 44 -3.08 -8.61 8.58
N GLU A 45 -3.30 -8.75 9.89
CA GLU A 45 -3.95 -9.90 10.54
C GLU A 45 -3.28 -11.26 10.26
N GLY A 46 -1.97 -11.32 10.48
CA GLY A 46 -1.20 -12.55 10.38
C GLY A 46 0.25 -12.37 9.96
N PRO A 47 0.94 -13.47 9.65
CA PRO A 47 2.31 -13.44 9.15
C PRO A 47 2.37 -12.94 7.70
N LEU A 48 3.50 -12.37 7.32
CA LEU A 48 3.74 -11.82 5.98
C LEU A 48 3.44 -12.82 4.84
N SER A 49 3.76 -14.10 5.04
CA SER A 49 3.50 -15.16 4.07
C SER A 49 2.00 -15.39 3.80
N ALA A 50 1.15 -15.24 4.82
CA ALA A 50 -0.29 -15.35 4.66
C ALA A 50 -0.83 -14.16 3.86
N ALA A 51 -0.31 -12.95 4.10
CA ALA A 51 -0.71 -11.78 3.33
C ALA A 51 -0.29 -11.85 1.87
N TYR A 52 0.88 -12.41 1.56
CA TYR A 52 1.24 -12.69 0.17
C TYR A 52 0.26 -13.64 -0.50
N SER A 53 -0.23 -14.65 0.22
CA SER A 53 -1.27 -15.54 -0.31
C SER A 53 -2.58 -14.79 -0.58
N VAL A 54 -2.93 -13.79 0.22
CA VAL A 54 -4.10 -12.92 -0.01
C VAL A 54 -3.87 -11.99 -1.21
N LEU A 55 -2.70 -11.35 -1.30
CA LEU A 55 -2.33 -10.45 -2.39
C LEU A 55 -2.31 -11.18 -3.73
N ASP A 56 -1.83 -12.43 -3.77
CA ASP A 56 -1.79 -13.23 -5.00
C ASP A 56 -3.12 -13.96 -5.27
N GLY A 57 -3.98 -14.09 -4.25
CA GLY A 57 -5.26 -14.79 -4.33
C GLY A 57 -6.38 -13.99 -5.01
N PRO A 58 -7.58 -14.58 -5.14
CA PRO A 58 -8.69 -13.96 -5.89
C PRO A 58 -9.40 -12.83 -5.14
N ARG A 59 -9.14 -12.65 -3.84
CA ARG A 59 -9.77 -11.58 -3.04
C ARG A 59 -9.40 -10.22 -3.62
N GLN A 60 -10.37 -9.34 -3.81
CA GLN A 60 -10.17 -7.99 -4.33
C GLN A 60 -9.57 -7.05 -3.28
N VAL A 61 -8.37 -7.37 -2.79
CA VAL A 61 -7.61 -6.54 -1.87
C VAL A 61 -6.16 -6.49 -2.31
N SER A 62 -5.55 -5.33 -2.12
CA SER A 62 -4.15 -5.06 -2.42
C SER A 62 -3.70 -3.81 -1.68
N TRP A 63 -2.40 -3.65 -1.48
CA TRP A 63 -1.81 -2.53 -0.72
C TRP A 63 -0.44 -2.19 -1.29
N THR A 64 0.07 -1.01 -0.97
CA THR A 64 1.34 -0.53 -1.53
C THR A 64 2.54 -1.16 -0.83
N PHE A 65 2.51 -1.23 0.51
CA PHE A 65 3.66 -1.67 1.31
C PHE A 65 3.30 -2.75 2.32
N SER A 66 4.13 -3.79 2.44
CA SER A 66 4.15 -4.69 3.60
C SER A 66 5.30 -4.32 4.53
N ILE A 67 5.03 -4.19 5.83
CA ILE A 67 6.00 -3.81 6.85
C ILE A 67 6.26 -5.02 7.77
N PRO A 68 7.32 -5.80 7.51
CA PRO A 68 7.61 -7.00 8.28
C PRO A 68 8.09 -6.67 9.70
N LYS A 69 7.96 -7.62 10.62
CA LYS A 69 8.50 -7.48 11.98
C LYS A 69 10.02 -7.36 11.99
N VAL A 70 10.69 -7.96 10.98
CA VAL A 70 12.15 -7.94 10.77
C VAL A 70 12.47 -7.74 9.30
N GLY A 71 13.45 -6.89 8.98
CA GLY A 71 13.93 -6.66 7.63
C GLY A 71 13.35 -5.40 6.98
N GLU A 72 13.71 -5.19 5.71
CA GLU A 72 13.25 -4.03 4.93
C GLU A 72 11.77 -4.17 4.53
N PRO A 73 11.05 -3.04 4.37
CA PRO A 73 9.68 -3.05 3.89
C PRO A 73 9.63 -3.55 2.44
N VAL A 74 8.49 -4.12 2.07
CA VAL A 74 8.27 -4.64 0.72
C VAL A 74 7.26 -3.76 0.01
N GLN A 75 7.62 -3.21 -1.14
CA GLN A 75 6.71 -2.47 -2.01
C GLN A 75 6.12 -3.43 -3.06
N HIS A 76 4.83 -3.29 -3.33
CA HIS A 76 4.08 -4.13 -4.28
C HIS A 76 3.65 -3.40 -5.55
N TYR A 77 3.48 -2.09 -5.46
CA TYR A 77 3.04 -1.23 -6.55
C TYR A 77 3.76 0.12 -6.47
N SER A 78 3.89 0.84 -7.59
CA SER A 78 4.39 2.21 -7.54
C SER A 78 3.35 3.12 -6.86
N LEU A 79 3.74 4.33 -6.44
CA LEU A 79 2.84 5.19 -5.67
C LEU A 79 1.67 5.74 -6.49
N GLU A 80 1.84 5.77 -7.83
CA GLU A 80 0.80 6.13 -8.80
C GLU A 80 -0.26 5.05 -8.96
N ASN A 81 0.04 3.79 -8.61
CA ASN A 81 -0.98 2.75 -8.59
C ASN A 81 -1.96 3.02 -7.44
N ILE A 82 -3.19 2.52 -7.60
CA ILE A 82 -4.30 2.67 -6.67
C ILE A 82 -4.71 1.27 -6.18
N PRO A 83 -4.02 0.70 -5.18
CA PRO A 83 -4.41 -0.58 -4.58
C PRO A 83 -5.76 -0.47 -3.85
N TRP A 84 -6.35 -1.61 -3.51
CA TRP A 84 -7.64 -1.72 -2.84
C TRP A 84 -7.48 -2.11 -1.37
N HIS A 85 -7.06 -1.16 -0.52
CA HIS A 85 -6.71 -1.39 0.90
C HIS A 85 -7.69 -0.75 1.90
N ALA A 86 -8.47 0.25 1.51
CA ALA A 86 -9.37 1.02 2.39
C ALA A 86 -10.83 0.52 2.36
N GLY A 87 -11.08 -0.64 1.76
CA GLY A 87 -12.41 -1.17 1.48
C GLY A 87 -12.76 -1.13 -0.01
N LEU A 88 -13.94 -1.62 -0.37
CA LEU A 88 -14.41 -1.80 -1.74
C LEU A 88 -15.82 -1.24 -1.98
N PRO A 89 -16.22 -1.04 -3.26
CA PRO A 89 -17.62 -0.85 -3.62
C PRO A 89 -18.50 -1.96 -3.02
N GLY A 90 -19.53 -1.57 -2.26
CA GLY A 90 -20.38 -2.48 -1.50
C GLY A 90 -20.16 -2.47 0.02
N ASP A 91 -19.07 -1.86 0.50
CA ASP A 91 -18.87 -1.64 1.93
C ASP A 91 -19.83 -0.59 2.49
N ARG A 92 -20.15 -0.69 3.79
CA ARG A 92 -21.09 0.19 4.50
C ARG A 92 -20.75 1.68 4.36
N ARG A 93 -19.48 2.03 4.12
CA ARG A 93 -18.98 3.40 3.92
C ARG A 93 -18.19 3.54 2.61
N GLN A 94 -18.80 3.08 1.52
CA GLN A 94 -18.20 3.01 0.19
C GLN A 94 -17.51 4.31 -0.28
N ASP A 95 -18.10 5.47 0.01
CA ASP A 95 -17.53 6.77 -0.34
C ASP A 95 -16.18 7.00 0.33
N THR A 96 -16.10 6.76 1.64
CA THR A 96 -14.84 6.90 2.40
C THR A 96 -13.80 5.87 1.99
N SER A 97 -14.20 4.63 1.69
CA SER A 97 -13.31 3.57 1.23
C SER A 97 -12.73 3.88 -0.16
N LEU A 98 -13.56 4.37 -1.07
CA LEU A 98 -13.10 4.75 -2.41
C LEU A 98 -12.14 5.94 -2.33
N ILE A 99 -12.48 6.99 -1.57
CA ILE A 99 -11.59 8.14 -1.35
C ILE A 99 -10.26 7.67 -0.74
N GLY A 100 -10.31 6.79 0.28
CA GLY A 100 -9.12 6.25 0.91
C GLY A 100 -8.20 5.52 -0.08
N ASN A 101 -8.74 4.69 -0.97
CA ASN A 101 -7.93 4.05 -2.01
C ASN A 101 -7.36 5.08 -3.00
N LEU A 102 -8.17 6.03 -3.43
CA LEU A 102 -7.79 7.03 -4.43
C LEU A 102 -6.71 7.99 -3.93
N THR A 103 -6.75 8.42 -2.67
CA THR A 103 -5.86 9.50 -2.17
C THR A 103 -4.82 9.04 -1.16
N LEU A 104 -4.93 7.84 -0.58
CA LEU A 104 -3.98 7.36 0.44
C LEU A 104 -3.11 6.21 -0.07
N ILE A 105 -1.96 6.04 0.59
CA ILE A 105 -1.05 4.92 0.42
C ILE A 105 -1.27 3.90 1.55
N GLY A 106 -1.50 2.63 1.21
CA GLY A 106 -1.71 1.57 2.19
C GLY A 106 -0.40 0.91 2.66
N LYS A 107 -0.18 0.89 3.98
CA LYS A 107 0.88 0.13 4.66
C LYS A 107 0.27 -0.99 5.52
N GLU A 108 0.60 -2.24 5.23
CA GLU A 108 0.18 -3.41 6.00
C GLU A 108 1.29 -3.86 6.96
N HIS A 109 1.05 -3.75 8.26
CA HIS A 109 2.01 -4.16 9.30
C HIS A 109 1.80 -5.64 9.65
N GLU A 110 2.85 -6.43 9.54
CA GLU A 110 2.82 -7.84 9.96
C GLU A 110 2.53 -7.94 11.47
N GLY A 111 1.50 -8.71 11.82
CA GLY A 111 1.00 -8.80 13.19
C GLY A 111 -0.52 -8.96 13.21
N VAL A 112 -1.10 -8.77 14.39
CA VAL A 112 -2.55 -8.80 14.61
C VAL A 112 -3.00 -7.53 15.33
N GLU A 113 -4.27 -7.17 15.20
CA GLU A 113 -4.84 -5.99 15.85
C GLU A 113 -4.57 -5.99 17.36
N GLY A 114 -4.11 -4.86 17.87
CA GLY A 114 -3.73 -4.69 19.27
C GLY A 114 -2.32 -5.18 19.63
N GLU A 115 -1.61 -5.85 18.72
CA GLU A 115 -0.20 -6.16 18.91
C GLU A 115 0.66 -4.89 18.77
N PRO A 116 1.56 -4.60 19.73
CA PRO A 116 2.51 -3.49 19.59
C PRO A 116 3.45 -3.70 18.40
N TRP A 117 3.70 -2.63 17.64
CA TRP A 117 4.69 -2.66 16.58
C TRP A 117 6.10 -2.81 17.12
N THR A 118 6.94 -3.52 16.37
CA THR A 118 8.37 -3.61 16.66
C THR A 118 9.08 -2.29 16.33
N GLU A 119 10.29 -2.10 16.86
CA GLU A 119 11.14 -0.95 16.50
C GLU A 119 11.43 -0.90 14.99
N ASN A 120 11.58 -2.06 14.34
CA ASN A 120 11.74 -2.16 12.90
C ASN A 120 10.52 -1.60 12.15
N GLN A 121 9.32 -1.98 12.58
CA GLN A 121 8.08 -1.52 11.98
C GLN A 121 7.88 -0.01 12.16
N LEU A 122 8.13 0.51 13.37
CA LEU A 122 8.09 1.94 13.65
C LEU A 122 9.06 2.73 12.77
N PHE A 123 10.31 2.27 12.67
CA PHE A 123 11.34 2.92 11.86
C PHE A 123 10.95 2.99 10.38
N TRP A 124 10.56 1.85 9.78
CA TRP A 124 10.25 1.80 8.36
C TRP A 124 8.95 2.51 8.01
N SER A 125 7.93 2.40 8.86
CA SER A 125 6.67 3.11 8.70
C SER A 125 6.90 4.62 8.68
N ALA A 126 7.66 5.16 9.66
CA ALA A 126 8.01 6.58 9.68
C ALA A 126 8.86 7.03 8.48
N LYS A 127 9.78 6.18 8.02
CA LYS A 127 10.62 6.48 6.84
C LYS A 127 9.80 6.55 5.56
N ILE A 128 8.80 5.68 5.40
CA ILE A 128 7.87 5.72 4.27
C ILE A 128 7.06 7.02 4.31
N ASP A 129 6.58 7.44 5.48
CA ASP A 129 5.80 8.67 5.63
C ASP A 129 6.57 9.91 5.16
N VAL A 130 7.85 9.99 5.56
CA VAL A 130 8.73 11.07 5.11
C VAL A 130 8.95 11.01 3.61
N ALA A 131 9.17 9.82 3.05
CA ALA A 131 9.38 9.64 1.62
C ALA A 131 8.15 10.02 0.79
N CYS A 132 6.95 9.60 1.19
CA CYS A 132 5.71 9.92 0.49
C CYS A 132 5.37 11.42 0.55
N ARG A 133 5.76 12.12 1.62
CA ARG A 133 5.57 13.58 1.75
C ARG A 133 6.57 14.42 0.95
N ALA A 134 7.66 13.81 0.47
CA ALA A 134 8.72 14.52 -0.26
C ALA A 134 8.50 14.51 -1.79
N LEU A 135 7.38 13.97 -2.26
CA LEU A 135 6.98 13.89 -3.68
C LEU A 135 6.23 15.16 -4.11
#